data_AF-A0A0G9L450-F1
#
_entry.id   AF-A0A0G9L450-F1
#
_cell.length_a   1.000
_cell.length_b   1.000
_cell.length_c   1.000
_cell.angle_alpha   90.00
_cell.angle_beta   90.00
_cell.angle_gamma   90.00
#
_symmetry.space_group_name_H-M   'P 1'
#
loop_
_entity.id
_entity.type
_entity.pdbx_description
1 polymer ?
#
loop_
_entity_poly.entity_id
_entity_poly.type
_entity_poly.pdbx_seq_one_letter_code
_entity_poly.pdbx_strand_id
1 'polypeptide(L)'
;MANLKKILRTCIFCKGKFEQKELLRLKCKDKKLSLYDNLGRSFYVCEACILKFQTMNEKDYKKYEKPLCKECKNKDEYVIQLKEILTDVRYSKSL
;
A
#
# COMPACT_ATOMS: atom_id res chain seq x y z
N MET A 1 -9.75 -14.87 -29.07
CA MET A 1 -9.53 -13.66 -28.26
C MET A 1 -9.28 -14.10 -26.82
N ALA A 2 -8.07 -13.86 -26.27
CA ALA A 2 -7.76 -14.31 -24.92
C ALA A 2 -8.65 -13.57 -23.91
N ASN A 3 -9.49 -14.31 -23.19
CA ASN A 3 -10.31 -13.76 -22.11
C ASN A 3 -9.39 -13.48 -20.91
N LEU A 4 -8.81 -12.28 -20.87
CA LEU A 4 -7.93 -11.84 -19.78
C LEU A 4 -8.75 -11.78 -18.49
N LYS A 5 -8.69 -12.86 -17.70
CA LYS A 5 -9.33 -12.94 -16.39
C LYS A 5 -8.83 -11.77 -15.53
N LYS A 6 -9.76 -10.89 -15.15
CA LYS A 6 -9.47 -9.77 -14.25
C LYS A 6 -8.99 -10.33 -12.91
N ILE A 7 -7.72 -10.05 -12.58
CA ILE A 7 -7.13 -10.49 -11.32
C ILE A 7 -7.54 -9.49 -10.25
N LEU A 8 -8.36 -9.94 -9.29
CA LEU A 8 -8.72 -9.14 -8.13
C LEU A 8 -7.74 -9.36 -6.98
N ARG A 9 -7.49 -8.28 -6.23
CA ARG A 9 -6.66 -8.27 -5.01
C ARG A 9 -7.36 -7.49 -3.90
N THR A 10 -7.00 -7.80 -2.67
CA THR A 10 -7.61 -7.19 -1.48
C THR A 10 -6.73 -6.07 -0.96
N CYS A 11 -7.31 -4.88 -0.76
CA CYS A 11 -6.66 -3.79 -0.05
C CYS A 11 -6.44 -4.17 1.43
N ILE A 12 -5.22 -4.00 1.94
CA ILE A 12 -4.92 -4.40 3.32
C ILE A 12 -5.63 -3.53 4.38
N PHE A 13 -6.03 -2.31 4.04
CA PHE A 13 -6.66 -1.37 4.97
C PHE A 13 -8.18 -1.53 5.03
N CYS A 14 -8.88 -1.43 3.89
CA CYS A 14 -10.34 -1.50 3.86
C CYS A 14 -10.91 -2.91 3.58
N LYS A 15 -10.05 -3.89 3.25
CA LYS A 15 -10.45 -5.25 2.84
C LYS A 15 -11.33 -5.36 1.59
N GLY A 16 -11.57 -4.26 0.89
CA GLY A 16 -12.23 -4.25 -0.43
C GLY A 16 -11.40 -5.00 -1.49
N LYS A 17 -12.09 -5.56 -2.49
CA LYS A 17 -11.49 -6.26 -3.64
C LYS A 17 -11.52 -5.33 -4.86
N PHE A 18 -10.36 -5.14 -5.50
CA PHE A 18 -10.19 -4.26 -6.65
C PHE A 18 -9.36 -4.95 -7.74
N GLU A 19 -9.38 -4.45 -8.98
CA GLU A 19 -8.49 -4.98 -10.01
C GLU A 19 -7.03 -4.73 -9.61
N GLN A 20 -6.16 -5.72 -9.81
CA GLN A 20 -4.75 -5.62 -9.41
C GLN A 20 -4.06 -4.38 -9.98
N LYS A 21 -4.45 -3.94 -11.19
CA LYS A 21 -3.89 -2.77 -11.87
C LYS A 21 -4.26 -1.43 -11.24
N GLU A 22 -5.32 -1.40 -10.43
CA GLU A 22 -5.84 -0.19 -9.74
C GLU A 22 -5.26 -0.05 -8.32
N LEU A 23 -4.42 -0.98 -7.90
CA LEU A 23 -3.89 -1.05 -6.56
C LEU A 23 -2.40 -0.72 -6.53
N LEU A 24 -2.00 0.13 -5.59
CA LEU A 24 -0.60 0.33 -5.27
C LEU A 24 -0.04 -0.95 -4.65
N ARG A 25 1.02 -1.48 -5.27
CA ARG A 25 1.68 -2.70 -4.81
C ARG A 25 2.95 -2.35 -4.05
N LEU A 26 2.97 -2.73 -2.77
CA LEU A 26 4.07 -2.48 -1.84
C LEU A 26 4.71 -3.81 -1.42
N LYS A 27 5.93 -3.72 -0.90
CA LYS A 27 6.62 -4.81 -0.23
C LYS A 27 7.37 -4.30 0.99
N CYS A 28 7.64 -5.22 1.93
CA CYS A 28 8.59 -4.97 3.01
C CYS A 28 9.76 -5.92 2.87
N LYS A 29 10.98 -5.38 2.94
CA LYS A 29 12.22 -6.15 3.01
C LYS A 29 13.14 -5.47 4.02
N ASP A 30 13.71 -6.24 4.94
CA ASP A 30 14.68 -5.75 5.93
C ASP A 30 14.21 -4.47 6.64
N LYS A 31 12.98 -4.52 7.18
CA LYS A 31 12.30 -3.39 7.87
C LYS A 31 12.02 -2.14 7.03
N LYS A 32 12.24 -2.23 5.71
CA LYS A 32 11.99 -1.16 4.76
C LYS A 32 10.77 -1.44 3.90
N LEU A 33 9.80 -0.53 3.95
CA LEU A 33 8.69 -0.43 3.04
C LEU A 33 9.17 0.18 1.71
N SER A 34 8.72 -0.40 0.60
CA SER A 34 9.07 0.08 -0.74
C SER A 34 8.00 -0.31 -1.75
N LEU A 35 8.05 0.33 -2.91
CA LEU A 35 7.31 -0.12 -4.08
C LEU A 35 7.76 -1.53 -4.48
N TYR A 36 6.82 -2.32 -4.99
CA TYR A 36 7.13 -3.66 -5.46
C TYR A 36 7.98 -3.64 -6.72
N ASP A 37 9.07 -4.39 -6.71
CA ASP A 37 10.09 -4.47 -7.76
C ASP A 37 10.12 -5.83 -8.46
N ASN A 38 8.98 -6.53 -8.50
CA ASN A 38 8.87 -7.89 -9.04
C ASN A 38 9.51 -8.99 -8.20
N LEU A 39 10.02 -8.69 -7.00
CA LEU A 39 10.63 -9.67 -6.12
C LEU A 39 10.00 -9.73 -4.72
N GLY A 40 9.80 -10.95 -4.24
CA GLY A 40 9.39 -11.24 -2.86
C GLY A 40 7.89 -11.07 -2.60
N ARG A 41 7.53 -11.08 -1.31
CA ARG A 41 6.14 -10.96 -0.85
C ARG A 41 5.69 -9.50 -0.93
N SER A 42 4.50 -9.31 -1.49
CA SER A 42 3.91 -8.00 -1.70
C SER A 42 2.48 -7.96 -1.22
N PHE A 43 1.98 -6.75 -0.99
CA PHE A 43 0.59 -6.48 -0.63
C PHE A 43 0.08 -5.25 -1.37
N TYR A 44 -1.22 -4.98 -1.21
CA TYR A 44 -1.93 -4.01 -2.04
C TYR A 44 -2.69 -3.00 -1.19
N VAL A 45 -2.69 -1.75 -1.66
CA VAL A 45 -3.45 -0.63 -1.07
C VAL A 45 -4.24 0.05 -2.18
N CYS A 46 -5.54 0.31 -1.95
CA CYS A 46 -6.37 1.04 -2.90
C CYS A 46 -6.22 2.55 -2.78
N GLU A 47 -6.45 3.21 -3.91
CA GLU A 47 -6.38 4.67 -4.06
C GLU A 47 -7.22 5.41 -3.01
N ALA A 48 -8.48 4.98 -2.79
CA ALA A 48 -9.33 5.59 -1.77
C ALA A 48 -8.68 5.57 -0.36
N CYS A 49 -7.95 4.51 -0.01
CA CYS A 49 -7.24 4.46 1.26
C CYS A 49 -5.96 5.32 1.26
N ILE A 50 -5.30 5.47 0.11
CA ILE A 50 -4.13 6.34 -0.07
C ILE A 50 -4.54 7.81 0.10
N LEU A 51 -5.58 8.25 -0.61
CA LEU A 51 -6.10 9.62 -0.52
C LEU A 51 -6.55 9.95 0.90
N LYS A 52 -7.25 9.01 1.54
CA LYS A 52 -7.67 9.16 2.94
C LYS A 52 -6.46 9.24 3.88
N PHE A 53 -5.39 8.49 3.59
CA PHE A 53 -4.17 8.51 4.40
C PHE A 53 -3.43 9.85 4.24
N GLN A 54 -3.31 10.39 3.02
CA GLN A 54 -2.65 11.66 2.74
C GLN A 54 -3.36 12.87 3.37
N THR A 55 -4.69 12.80 3.52
CA THR A 55 -5.51 13.88 4.11
C THR A 55 -5.69 13.77 5.62
N MET A 56 -5.21 12.69 6.26
CA MET A 56 -5.37 12.46 7.69
C MET A 56 -4.33 13.18 8.54
N ASN A 57 -4.75 13.56 9.74
CA ASN A 57 -3.88 14.05 10.81
C ASN A 57 -3.15 12.89 11.52
N GLU A 58 -2.04 13.20 12.19
CA GLU A 58 -1.17 12.20 12.84
C GLU A 58 -1.87 11.27 13.84
N LYS A 59 -2.93 11.77 14.50
CA LYS A 59 -3.69 11.00 15.49
C LYS A 59 -4.45 9.80 14.89
N ASP A 60 -4.77 9.85 13.59
CA ASP A 60 -5.57 8.81 12.91
C ASP A 60 -4.74 7.69 12.27
N TYR A 61 -3.41 7.81 12.29
CA TYR A 61 -2.51 6.88 11.62
C TYR A 61 -2.41 5.50 12.29
N LYS A 62 -2.71 5.41 13.58
CA LYS A 62 -2.61 4.16 14.37
C LYS A 62 -3.39 2.99 13.77
N LYS A 63 -4.50 3.26 13.07
CA LYS A 63 -5.30 2.21 12.41
C LYS A 63 -4.60 1.56 11.21
N TYR A 64 -3.60 2.23 10.62
CA TYR A 64 -2.81 1.73 9.49
C TYR A 64 -1.56 0.97 9.91
N GLU A 65 -1.08 1.19 11.14
CA GLU A 65 0.11 0.55 11.68
C GLU A 65 -0.05 -0.97 11.77
N LYS A 66 -1.14 -1.45 12.40
CA LYS A 66 -1.38 -2.89 12.59
C LYS A 66 -1.44 -3.67 11.27
N PRO A 67 -2.17 -3.23 10.22
CA PRO A 67 -2.12 -3.87 8.91
C PRO A 67 -0.71 -3.91 8.31
N LEU A 68 0.05 -2.81 8.36
CA LEU A 68 1.41 -2.75 7.80
C LEU A 68 2.36 -3.72 8.51
N CYS A 69 2.40 -3.67 9.85
CA CYS A 69 3.22 -4.58 10.65
C CYS A 69 2.89 -6.05 10.40
N LYS A 70 1.61 -6.38 10.16
CA LYS A 70 1.18 -7.74 9.80
C LYS A 70 1.79 -8.19 8.48
N GLU A 71 1.74 -7.37 7.44
CA GLU A 71 2.30 -7.72 6.13
C GLU A 71 3.83 -7.78 6.16
N CYS A 72 4.47 -6.86 6.87
CA CYS A 72 5.92 -6.85 7.03
C CYS A 72 6.44 -7.92 8.01
N LYS A 73 5.56 -8.59 8.78
CA LYS A 73 5.87 -9.60 9.80
C LYS A 73 6.82 -9.12 10.91
N ASN A 74 6.86 -7.82 11.18
CA ASN A 74 7.64 -7.22 12.26
C ASN A 74 7.07 -5.83 12.61
N LYS A 75 7.59 -5.19 13.67
CA LYS A 75 7.21 -3.84 14.07
C LYS A 75 8.31 -2.86 13.67
N ASP A 76 7.91 -1.80 12.98
CA ASP A 76 8.76 -0.69 12.55
C ASP A 76 7.89 0.54 12.21
N GLU A 77 8.51 1.65 11.82
CA GLU A 77 7.86 2.93 11.51
C GLU A 77 7.18 2.96 10.13
N TYR A 78 6.45 1.90 9.78
CA TYR A 78 5.92 1.70 8.43
C TYR A 78 4.91 2.77 7.99
N VAL A 79 4.22 3.41 8.92
CA VAL A 79 3.31 4.52 8.62
C VAL A 79 4.12 5.73 8.15
N ILE A 80 5.24 6.04 8.80
CA ILE A 80 6.13 7.15 8.41
C ILE A 80 6.73 6.85 7.04
N GLN A 81 7.26 5.65 6.84
CA GLN A 81 7.80 5.21 5.55
C GLN A 81 6.74 5.26 4.43
N LEU A 82 5.49 4.89 4.72
CA LEU A 82 4.39 5.01 3.76
C LEU A 82 4.11 6.48 3.41
N LYS A 83 4.12 7.38 4.40
CA LYS A 83 3.96 8.82 4.17
C LYS A 83 5.04 9.36 3.25
N GLU A 84 6.30 9.02 3.52
CA GLU A 84 7.45 9.40 2.67
C GLU A 84 7.26 8.94 1.22
N ILE A 85 6.91 7.66 1.01
CA ILE A 85 6.65 7.10 -0.32
C ILE A 85 5.54 7.85 -1.05
N LEU A 86 4.47 8.24 -0.34
CA LEU A 86 3.31 8.91 -0.93
C LEU A 86 3.48 10.42 -1.12
N THR A 87 4.41 11.05 -0.41
CA THR A 87 4.77 12.47 -0.57
C THR A 87 5.85 12.71 -1.61
N ASP A 88 6.59 11.67 -2.00
CA ASP A 88 7.58 11.77 -3.06
C ASP A 88 6.90 12.19 -4.38
N VAL A 89 7.37 13.31 -4.96
CA VAL A 89 6.84 13.98 -6.17
C VAL A 89 6.75 13.03 -7.38
N ARG A 90 7.45 11.90 -7.33
CA ARG A 90 7.38 10.83 -8.34
C ARG A 90 6.01 10.13 -8.39
N TYR A 91 5.23 10.14 -7.30
CA TYR A 91 3.88 9.54 -7.27
C TYR A 91 2.77 10.55 -7.59
N SER A 92 3.00 11.86 -7.41
CA SER A 92 1.96 12.88 -7.64
C SER A 92 1.61 13.12 -9.12
N LYS A 93 2.34 12.51 -10.06
CA LYS A 93 2.14 12.65 -11.51
C LYS A 93 1.45 11.46 -12.18
N SER A 94 1.02 10.46 -11.42
CA SER A 94 0.35 9.25 -11.96
C SER A 94 -1.08 9.07 -11.46
N LEU A 95 -1.64 10.10 -10.82
CA LEU A 95 -3.06 10.24 -10.51
C LEU A 95 -3.67 11.28 -11.45
#